data_AF-A0A7W1J0A1-F1
#
_entry.id   AF-A0A7W1J0A1-F1
#
_cell.length_a   1.000
_cell.length_b   1.000
_cell.length_c   1.000
_cell.angle_alpha   90.00
_cell.angle_beta   90.00
_cell.angle_gamma   90.00
#
_symmetry.space_group_name_H-M   'P 1'
#
loop_
_entity.id
_entity.type
_entity.pdbx_description
1 polymer ?
#
loop_
_entity_poly.entity_id
_entity_poly.type
_entity_poly.pdbx_seq_one_letter_code
_entity_poly.pdbx_strand_id
1 'polypeptide(L)'
;MIAWFSNTRTLAHLTLIDASRQRLWLLFLGAVALLVAVAPGLSAVDETARLKLAVVAITSAIGFVVVLLAILVAAMALRRDLDARIGYLLFAKPLRMSAYLTGRWLGVQLGLLAGIVLLSLVGTGTIAWQFGSTPGMRALSHPVAWEQVGAFGQVTAIDERRTRTTLSGGPGNGVRWRFSNLPTTDLGPEGMELLLKVGIRSYDPDNPLFDCLGQVTALPTGAGTDVAPRILTIDPTSPYGHTRDGMPVPAGQVVLRDRDDTRSDLAQDYLRLRVPREAISADGGVMIQLTRLEARSAVVVHRDTSTLLAIPGGTFLSNLVRGGLVVLAIAGMLTAFTLVIAAITNLGVATLGGLTLYFAGSATAAMREVAAASDTSTALRRVVSLALDVVPDFDRFTIAARLAASESVGWLMVAQAWGYYGIYTVIFLTVAWVAMRRKEL
;
A
#
# COMPACT_ATOMS: atom_id res chain seq x y z
N MET A 1 -26.76 26.84 -7.75
CA MET A 1 -25.51 26.16 -7.33
C MET A 1 -24.76 26.90 -6.23
N ILE A 2 -24.52 28.21 -6.34
CA ILE A 2 -23.71 28.98 -5.38
C ILE A 2 -24.23 28.88 -3.93
N ALA A 3 -25.53 29.02 -3.70
CA ALA A 3 -26.12 28.88 -2.36
C ALA A 3 -25.94 27.49 -1.74
N TRP A 4 -25.91 26.43 -2.57
CA TRP A 4 -25.69 25.06 -2.11
C TRP A 4 -24.28 24.89 -1.56
N PHE A 5 -23.26 25.37 -2.28
CA PHE A 5 -21.86 25.33 -1.83
C PHE A 5 -21.60 26.16 -0.57
N SER A 6 -22.25 27.33 -0.45
CA SER A 6 -22.13 28.14 0.76
C SER A 6 -22.71 27.42 1.98
N ASN A 7 -23.88 26.79 1.82
CA ASN A 7 -24.53 26.06 2.91
C ASN A 7 -23.74 24.82 3.34
N THR A 8 -23.21 24.05 2.39
CA THR A 8 -22.39 22.86 2.71
C THR A 8 -21.11 23.25 3.45
N ARG A 9 -20.42 24.33 3.03
CA ARG A 9 -19.23 24.83 3.72
C ARG A 9 -19.52 25.26 5.16
N THR A 10 -20.60 26.01 5.37
CA THR A 10 -20.99 26.46 6.71
C THR A 10 -21.31 25.28 7.63
N LEU A 11 -22.04 24.28 7.15
CA LEU A 11 -22.35 23.06 7.90
C LEU A 11 -21.11 22.22 8.21
N ALA A 12 -20.18 22.11 7.27
CA ALA A 12 -18.91 21.43 7.49
C ALA A 12 -18.10 22.12 8.60
N HIS A 13 -18.03 23.45 8.56
CA HIS A 13 -17.35 24.25 9.59
C HIS A 13 -18.02 24.13 10.97
N LEU A 14 -19.36 24.14 11.03
CA LEU A 14 -20.09 23.91 12.27
C LEU A 14 -19.80 22.52 12.84
N THR A 15 -19.76 21.49 11.99
CA THR A 15 -19.42 20.12 12.42
C THR A 15 -18.03 20.05 13.03
N LEU A 16 -17.06 20.76 12.46
CA LEU A 16 -15.70 20.88 13.02
C LEU A 16 -15.70 21.54 14.41
N ILE A 17 -16.43 22.65 14.55
CA ILE A 17 -16.57 23.34 15.85
C ILE A 17 -17.26 22.44 16.88
N ASP A 18 -18.31 21.72 16.47
CA ASP A 18 -19.02 20.80 17.36
C ASP A 18 -18.12 19.66 17.82
N ALA A 19 -17.34 19.08 16.91
CA ALA A 19 -16.37 18.04 17.24
C ALA A 19 -15.27 18.53 18.19
N SER A 20 -14.78 19.76 18.00
CA SER A 20 -13.76 20.34 18.88
C SER A 20 -14.31 20.62 20.29
N ARG A 21 -15.55 21.13 20.37
CA ARG A 21 -16.27 21.38 21.64
C ARG A 21 -16.54 20.10 22.42
N GLN A 22 -16.81 19.00 21.73
CA GLN A 22 -16.99 17.67 22.35
C GLN A 22 -15.68 17.07 22.86
N ARG A 23 -14.56 17.80 22.73
CA ARG A 23 -13.22 17.37 23.16
C ARG A 23 -12.75 16.08 22.51
N LEU A 24 -13.25 15.76 21.31
CA LEU A 24 -12.82 14.58 20.55
C LEU A 24 -11.35 14.64 20.13
N TRP A 25 -10.76 15.84 20.14
CA TRP A 25 -9.31 16.03 19.98
C TRP A 25 -8.48 15.32 21.06
N LEU A 26 -9.06 15.01 22.22
CA LEU A 26 -8.39 14.22 23.26
C LEU A 26 -8.08 12.79 22.78
N LEU A 27 -8.85 12.22 21.85
CA LEU A 27 -8.54 10.92 21.26
C LEU A 27 -7.28 10.98 20.41
N PHE A 28 -7.08 12.05 19.63
CA PHE A 28 -5.84 12.27 18.90
C PHE A 28 -4.65 12.43 19.84
N LEU A 29 -4.81 13.21 20.92
CA LEU A 29 -3.74 13.35 21.92
C LEU A 29 -3.43 12.04 22.64
N GLY A 30 -4.45 11.26 23.00
CA GLY A 30 -4.25 9.94 23.60
C GLY A 30 -3.48 9.00 22.68
N ALA A 31 -3.79 9.02 21.38
CA ALA A 31 -3.05 8.25 20.38
C ALA A 31 -1.61 8.72 20.21
N VAL A 32 -1.37 10.03 20.18
CA VAL A 32 -0.02 10.62 20.16
C VAL A 32 0.77 10.18 21.40
N ALA A 33 0.18 10.31 22.59
CA ALA A 33 0.80 9.92 23.84
C ALA A 33 1.14 8.42 23.86
N LEU A 34 0.21 7.56 23.40
CA LEU A 34 0.44 6.13 23.27
C LEU A 34 1.59 5.81 22.30
N LEU A 35 1.61 6.45 21.13
CA LEU A 35 2.68 6.25 20.14
C LEU A 35 4.06 6.63 20.69
N VAL A 36 4.15 7.76 21.38
CA VAL A 36 5.40 8.21 22.01
C VAL A 36 5.79 7.28 23.16
N ALA A 37 4.84 6.80 23.95
CA ALA A 37 5.10 5.92 25.09
C ALA A 37 5.55 4.51 24.68
N VAL A 38 5.08 3.98 23.53
CA VAL A 38 5.46 2.65 23.05
C VAL A 38 6.86 2.65 22.38
N ALA A 39 7.30 3.78 21.82
CA ALA A 39 8.54 3.87 21.06
C ALA A 39 9.81 3.36 21.79
N PRO A 40 10.03 3.64 23.09
CA PRO A 40 11.21 3.15 23.82
C PRO A 40 11.24 1.62 24.00
N GLY A 41 10.07 0.96 24.07
CA GLY A 41 9.96 -0.48 24.34
C GLY A 41 10.43 -1.39 23.20
N LEU A 42 10.74 -0.82 22.03
CA LEU A 42 11.15 -1.56 20.83
C LEU A 42 12.68 -1.80 20.73
N SER A 43 13.45 -1.52 21.79
CA SER A 43 14.92 -1.65 21.77
C SER A 43 15.43 -3.10 21.74
N ALA A 44 14.58 -4.09 22.01
CA ALA A 44 14.96 -5.51 22.04
C ALA A 44 14.97 -6.20 20.67
N VAL A 45 14.65 -5.48 19.59
CA VAL A 45 14.46 -6.05 18.24
C VAL A 45 15.54 -5.51 17.30
N ASP A 46 16.00 -6.35 16.36
CA ASP A 46 16.94 -5.97 15.29
C ASP A 46 16.53 -4.67 14.60
N GLU A 47 17.50 -3.82 14.24
CA GLU A 47 17.25 -2.46 13.75
C GLU A 47 16.29 -2.41 12.54
N THR A 48 16.42 -3.35 11.60
CA THR A 48 15.54 -3.42 10.41
C THR A 48 14.11 -3.82 10.79
N ALA A 49 13.95 -4.76 11.72
CA ALA A 49 12.64 -5.18 12.20
C ALA A 49 11.99 -4.12 13.09
N ARG A 50 12.80 -3.38 13.86
CA ARG A 50 12.37 -2.25 14.69
C ARG A 50 11.73 -1.15 13.86
N LEU A 51 12.34 -0.76 12.75
CA LEU A 51 11.78 0.25 11.84
C LEU A 51 10.43 -0.20 11.27
N LYS A 52 10.34 -1.44 10.77
CA LYS A 52 9.10 -2.01 10.24
C LYS A 52 7.99 -1.99 11.27
N LEU A 53 8.28 -2.46 12.48
CA LEU A 53 7.33 -2.51 13.57
C LEU A 53 6.86 -1.09 13.96
N ALA A 54 7.76 -0.12 14.03
CA ALA A 54 7.41 1.28 14.30
C ALA A 54 6.47 1.87 13.23
N VAL A 55 6.77 1.62 11.94
CA VAL A 55 5.92 2.09 10.82
C VAL A 55 4.55 1.42 10.85
N VAL A 56 4.48 0.11 11.11
CA VAL A 56 3.21 -0.62 11.26
C VAL A 56 2.42 -0.08 12.47
N ALA A 57 3.07 0.18 13.59
CA ALA A 57 2.42 0.71 14.79
C ALA A 57 1.82 2.11 14.54
N ILE A 58 2.57 3.01 13.90
CA ILE A 58 2.10 4.36 13.57
C ILE A 58 0.92 4.31 12.59
N THR A 59 1.05 3.52 11.52
CA THR A 59 0.00 3.41 10.50
C THR A 59 -1.27 2.77 11.06
N SER A 60 -1.14 1.73 11.89
CA SER A 60 -2.27 1.12 12.61
C SER A 60 -2.93 2.08 13.60
N ALA A 61 -2.15 2.88 14.35
CA ALA A 61 -2.70 3.86 15.27
C ALA A 61 -3.48 4.97 14.53
N ILE A 62 -2.95 5.46 13.40
CA ILE A 62 -3.66 6.40 12.52
C ILE A 62 -4.97 5.77 12.03
N GLY A 63 -4.90 4.56 11.48
CA GLY A 63 -6.06 3.81 10.99
C GLY A 63 -7.15 3.68 12.05
N PHE A 64 -6.78 3.18 13.22
CA PHE A 64 -7.69 2.97 14.34
C PHE A 64 -8.39 4.25 14.79
N VAL A 65 -7.63 5.33 15.04
CA VAL A 65 -8.18 6.60 15.53
C VAL A 65 -9.10 7.24 14.50
N VAL A 66 -8.69 7.23 13.23
CA VAL A 66 -9.47 7.82 12.13
C VAL A 66 -10.78 7.08 11.94
N VAL A 67 -10.76 5.75 11.91
CA VAL A 67 -11.97 4.91 11.79
C VAL A 67 -12.90 5.13 12.98
N LEU A 68 -12.37 5.10 14.20
CA LEU A 68 -13.15 5.28 15.41
C LEU A 68 -13.85 6.65 15.42
N LEU A 69 -13.12 7.72 15.10
CA LEU A 69 -13.68 9.07 15.01
C LEU A 69 -14.68 9.22 13.87
N ALA A 70 -14.43 8.58 12.71
CA ALA A 70 -15.35 8.60 11.59
C ALA A 70 -16.74 8.08 11.96
N ILE A 71 -16.79 7.03 12.78
CA ILE A 71 -18.02 6.42 13.28
C ILE A 71 -18.63 7.28 14.39
N LEU A 72 -17.86 7.62 15.44
CA LEU A 72 -18.37 8.35 16.61
C LEU A 72 -18.88 9.75 16.24
N VAL A 73 -18.07 10.54 15.51
CA VAL A 73 -18.43 11.91 15.13
C VAL A 73 -19.67 11.90 14.23
N ALA A 74 -19.74 10.99 13.25
CA ALA A 74 -20.89 10.89 12.34
C ALA A 74 -22.19 10.57 13.09
N ALA A 75 -22.13 9.58 13.98
CA ALA A 75 -23.29 9.15 14.77
C ALA A 75 -23.79 10.29 15.69
N MET A 76 -22.86 10.95 16.39
CA MET A 76 -23.19 12.05 17.30
C MET A 76 -23.70 13.30 16.57
N ALA A 77 -23.07 13.67 15.44
CA ALA A 77 -23.43 14.88 14.70
C ALA A 77 -24.88 14.83 14.21
N LEU A 78 -25.30 13.70 13.62
CA LEU A 78 -26.68 13.57 13.16
C LEU A 78 -27.66 13.39 14.32
N ARG A 79 -27.33 12.53 15.30
CA ARG A 79 -28.29 12.19 16.34
C ARG A 79 -28.58 13.35 17.29
N ARG A 80 -27.55 14.14 17.63
CA ARG A 80 -27.71 15.34 18.46
C ARG A 80 -28.68 16.34 17.83
N ASP A 81 -28.59 16.55 16.52
CA ASP A 81 -29.48 17.48 15.81
C ASP A 81 -30.93 17.00 15.78
N LEU A 82 -31.12 15.68 15.66
CA LEU A 82 -32.44 15.04 15.69
C LEU A 82 -33.06 15.09 17.09
N ASP A 83 -32.30 14.73 18.13
CA ASP A 83 -32.77 14.68 19.51
C ASP A 83 -33.05 16.09 20.08
N ALA A 84 -32.21 17.07 19.75
CA ALA A 84 -32.38 18.45 20.20
C ALA A 84 -33.51 19.20 19.47
N ARG A 85 -34.23 18.55 18.53
CA ARG A 85 -35.24 19.17 17.65
C ARG A 85 -34.70 20.35 16.83
N ILE A 86 -33.38 20.53 16.78
CA ILE A 86 -32.70 21.57 15.97
C ILE A 86 -32.92 21.29 14.48
N GLY A 87 -33.05 20.01 14.10
CA GLY A 87 -33.41 19.59 12.75
C GLY A 87 -34.65 20.31 12.20
N TYR A 88 -35.73 20.43 12.99
CA TYR A 88 -36.96 21.09 12.55
C TYR A 88 -36.75 22.58 12.25
N LEU A 89 -35.93 23.27 13.05
CA LEU A 89 -35.60 24.68 12.84
C LEU A 89 -34.64 24.88 11.64
N LEU A 90 -33.76 23.90 11.38
CA LEU A 90 -32.85 23.90 10.24
C LEU A 90 -33.61 23.68 8.92
N PHE A 91 -34.58 22.76 8.88
CA PHE A 91 -35.34 22.44 7.67
C PHE A 91 -36.47 23.44 7.37
N ALA A 92 -36.89 24.26 8.34
CA ALA A 92 -37.77 25.40 8.09
C ALA A 92 -37.10 26.50 7.24
N LYS A 93 -35.77 26.54 7.20
CA LYS A 93 -35.01 27.40 6.28
C LYS A 93 -34.83 26.70 4.92
N PRO A 94 -34.54 27.42 3.82
CA PRO A 94 -34.35 26.83 2.49
C PRO A 94 -33.03 26.03 2.37
N LEU A 95 -32.80 25.08 3.29
CA LEU A 95 -31.64 24.21 3.34
C LEU A 95 -32.03 22.82 2.84
N ARG A 96 -31.48 22.44 1.68
CA ARG A 96 -31.75 21.12 1.08
C ARG A 96 -31.15 20.02 1.95
N MET A 97 -31.89 18.94 2.18
CA MET A 97 -31.41 17.77 2.94
C MET A 97 -30.10 17.17 2.40
N SER A 98 -29.91 17.20 1.08
CA SER A 98 -28.65 16.74 0.47
C SER A 98 -27.47 17.64 0.85
N ALA A 99 -27.67 18.97 0.94
CA ALA A 99 -26.66 19.91 1.41
C ALA A 99 -26.33 19.68 2.89
N TYR A 100 -27.34 19.32 3.68
CA TYR A 100 -27.18 18.96 5.08
C TYR A 100 -26.28 17.72 5.27
N LEU A 101 -26.65 16.59 4.64
CA LEU A 101 -25.91 15.33 4.76
C LEU A 101 -24.49 15.44 4.21
N THR A 102 -24.32 16.03 3.02
CA THR A 102 -22.99 16.23 2.44
C THR A 102 -22.14 17.21 3.25
N GLY A 103 -22.74 18.26 3.81
CA GLY A 103 -22.05 19.19 4.71
C GLY A 103 -21.57 18.52 6.01
N ARG A 104 -22.43 17.71 6.65
CA ARG A 104 -22.03 16.93 7.85
C ARG A 104 -20.93 15.93 7.50
N TRP A 105 -21.09 15.15 6.43
CA TRP A 105 -20.08 14.21 5.96
C TRP A 105 -18.73 14.90 5.69
N LEU A 106 -18.74 16.00 4.94
CA LEU A 106 -17.52 16.75 4.58
C LEU A 106 -16.86 17.40 5.80
N GLY A 107 -17.64 17.87 6.77
CA GLY A 107 -17.12 18.37 8.05
C GLY A 107 -16.35 17.30 8.82
N VAL A 108 -16.87 16.08 8.88
CA VAL A 108 -16.16 14.94 9.47
C VAL A 108 -14.88 14.65 8.70
N GLN A 109 -14.93 14.58 7.36
CA GLN A 109 -13.76 14.31 6.52
C GLN A 109 -12.63 15.33 6.71
N LEU A 110 -12.96 16.63 6.77
CA LEU A 110 -11.95 17.68 7.02
C LEU A 110 -11.30 17.54 8.39
N GLY A 111 -12.08 17.19 9.42
CA GLY A 111 -11.56 16.98 10.78
C GLY A 111 -10.61 15.79 10.85
N LEU A 112 -10.99 14.68 10.20
CA LEU A 112 -10.16 13.49 10.08
C LEU A 112 -8.89 13.76 9.28
N LEU A 113 -8.97 14.51 8.18
CA LEU A 113 -7.80 14.91 7.38
C LEU A 113 -6.80 15.71 8.20
N ALA A 114 -7.27 16.70 8.98
CA ALA A 114 -6.40 17.48 9.87
C ALA A 114 -5.73 16.58 10.91
N GLY A 115 -6.48 15.63 11.48
CA GLY A 115 -5.95 14.62 12.40
C GLY A 115 -4.89 13.71 11.77
N ILE A 116 -5.12 13.25 10.54
CA ILE A 116 -4.15 12.44 9.77
C ILE A 116 -2.84 13.21 9.56
N VAL A 117 -2.91 14.48 9.13
CA VAL A 117 -1.71 15.29 8.91
C VAL A 117 -0.95 15.47 10.23
N LEU A 118 -1.65 15.78 11.32
CA LEU A 118 -1.06 15.92 12.65
C LEU A 118 -0.38 14.62 13.12
N LEU A 119 -1.09 13.50 13.06
CA LEU A 119 -0.54 12.20 13.46
C LEU A 119 0.62 11.77 12.56
N SER A 120 0.58 12.11 11.27
CA SER A 120 1.68 11.81 10.33
C SER A 120 2.92 12.63 10.64
N LEU A 121 2.77 13.91 11.01
CA LEU A 121 3.86 14.76 11.47
C LEU A 121 4.49 14.22 12.75
N VAL A 122 3.66 13.88 13.74
CA VAL A 122 4.12 13.29 15.00
C VAL A 122 4.82 11.96 14.76
N GLY A 123 4.21 11.04 13.99
CA GLY A 123 4.78 9.72 13.69
C GLY A 123 6.09 9.80 12.90
N THR A 124 6.21 10.76 11.99
CA THR A 124 7.50 11.01 11.31
C THR A 124 8.53 11.56 12.28
N GLY A 125 8.14 12.49 13.15
CA GLY A 125 9.01 13.06 14.18
C GLY A 125 9.51 12.02 15.18
N THR A 126 8.65 11.08 15.60
CA THR A 126 9.04 10.00 16.51
C THR A 126 10.04 9.04 15.86
N ILE A 127 9.85 8.68 14.59
CA ILE A 127 10.83 7.87 13.83
C ILE A 127 12.15 8.63 13.67
N ALA A 128 12.10 9.90 13.27
CA ALA A 128 13.30 10.71 13.07
C ALA A 128 14.10 10.86 14.38
N TRP A 129 13.41 11.03 15.52
CA TRP A 129 14.04 11.08 16.84
C TRP A 129 14.63 9.72 17.24
N GLN A 130 13.95 8.61 16.93
CA GLN A 130 14.36 7.26 17.32
C GLN A 130 15.54 6.71 16.51
N PHE A 131 15.59 7.01 15.20
CA PHE A 131 16.58 6.45 14.26
C PHE A 131 17.58 7.48 13.74
N GLY A 132 17.48 8.74 14.17
CA GLY A 132 18.33 9.85 13.71
C GLY A 132 18.08 10.29 12.26
N SER A 133 17.29 9.54 11.48
CA SER A 133 16.92 9.87 10.11
C SER A 133 15.53 9.31 9.78
N THR A 134 14.88 9.88 8.76
CA THR A 134 13.64 9.31 8.23
C THR A 134 13.96 8.27 7.17
N PRO A 135 13.26 7.13 7.13
CA PRO A 135 13.50 6.09 6.14
C PRO A 135 13.26 6.63 4.72
N GLY A 136 14.18 6.31 3.81
CA GLY A 136 14.03 6.60 2.38
C GLY A 136 12.91 5.76 1.78
N MET A 137 11.96 6.42 1.13
CA MET A 137 10.86 5.75 0.43
C MET A 137 11.24 5.44 -1.01
N ARG A 138 10.85 4.27 -1.51
CA ARG A 138 11.15 3.79 -2.85
C ARG A 138 9.89 3.66 -3.68
N ALA A 139 9.82 4.36 -4.80
CA ALA A 139 8.85 4.07 -5.85
C ALA A 139 9.36 2.90 -6.68
N LEU A 140 8.49 1.96 -7.01
CA LEU A 140 8.85 0.79 -7.80
C LEU A 140 8.48 1.03 -9.27
N SER A 141 9.44 0.84 -10.16
CA SER A 141 9.20 0.74 -11.60
C SER A 141 9.21 -0.72 -12.00
N HIS A 142 8.15 -1.12 -12.69
CA HIS A 142 7.97 -2.47 -13.21
C HIS A 142 8.48 -2.55 -14.66
N PRO A 143 8.95 -3.73 -15.11
CA PRO A 143 9.41 -3.90 -16.48
C PRO A 143 8.23 -3.82 -17.46
N VAL A 144 8.43 -3.09 -18.56
CA VAL A 144 7.43 -2.93 -19.63
C VAL A 144 7.40 -4.16 -20.53
N ALA A 145 8.56 -4.76 -20.77
CA ALA A 145 8.71 -5.97 -21.57
C ALA A 145 9.76 -6.90 -20.96
N TRP A 146 9.69 -8.17 -21.32
CA TRP A 146 10.69 -9.16 -20.93
C TRP A 146 10.86 -10.24 -22.01
N GLU A 147 12.08 -10.71 -22.14
CA GLU A 147 12.53 -11.60 -23.21
C GLU A 147 13.39 -12.71 -22.61
N GLN A 148 13.31 -13.92 -23.17
CA GLN A 148 14.20 -15.01 -22.80
C GLN A 148 15.46 -14.94 -23.66
N VAL A 149 16.62 -15.10 -23.03
CA VAL A 149 17.92 -15.14 -23.70
C VAL A 149 18.44 -16.58 -23.63
N GLY A 150 18.69 -17.21 -24.76
CA GLY A 150 19.31 -18.53 -24.83
C GLY A 150 20.82 -18.47 -24.59
N ALA A 151 21.43 -19.63 -24.33
CA ALA A 151 22.87 -19.77 -24.07
C ALA A 151 23.77 -19.24 -25.20
N PHE A 152 23.26 -19.22 -26.43
CA PHE A 152 23.94 -18.67 -27.61
C PHE A 152 23.57 -17.20 -27.90
N GLY A 153 22.90 -16.52 -26.97
CA GLY A 153 22.49 -15.13 -27.13
C GLY A 153 21.22 -14.93 -27.96
N GLN A 154 20.56 -16.00 -28.40
CA GLN A 154 19.27 -15.90 -29.10
C GLN A 154 18.22 -15.28 -28.16
N VAL A 155 17.54 -14.23 -28.64
CA VAL A 155 16.49 -13.54 -27.88
C VAL A 155 15.13 -13.99 -28.40
N THR A 156 14.28 -14.46 -27.49
CA THR A 156 12.91 -14.88 -27.80
C THR A 156 11.94 -14.10 -26.91
N ALA A 157 10.97 -13.43 -27.51
CA ALA A 157 9.92 -12.73 -26.76
C ALA A 157 9.11 -13.74 -25.92
N ILE A 158 8.88 -13.40 -24.65
CA ILE A 158 8.00 -14.20 -23.78
C ILE A 158 6.58 -13.67 -23.96
N ASP A 159 5.61 -14.58 -24.14
CA ASP A 159 4.18 -14.22 -24.21
C ASP A 159 3.78 -13.36 -22.99
N GLU A 160 3.13 -12.22 -23.25
CA GLU A 160 2.67 -11.30 -22.22
C GLU A 160 1.70 -11.94 -21.22
N ARG A 161 0.96 -12.96 -21.63
CA ARG A 161 0.04 -13.70 -20.73
C ARG A 161 0.79 -14.58 -19.75
N ARG A 162 2.05 -14.90 -20.01
CA ARG A 162 2.86 -15.74 -19.14
C ARG A 162 3.31 -14.91 -17.94
N THR A 163 2.94 -15.33 -16.74
CA THR A 163 3.34 -14.66 -15.49
C THR A 163 4.67 -15.15 -14.95
N ARG A 164 5.10 -16.35 -15.39
CA ARG A 164 6.29 -17.03 -14.89
C ARG A 164 7.06 -17.74 -16.01
N THR A 165 8.37 -17.58 -16.03
CA THR A 165 9.29 -18.32 -16.89
C THR A 165 10.31 -19.10 -16.05
N THR A 166 10.78 -20.22 -16.59
CA THR A 166 11.79 -21.07 -15.94
C THR A 166 13.00 -21.17 -16.86
N LEU A 167 14.15 -20.75 -16.34
CA LEU A 167 15.44 -20.81 -17.02
C LEU A 167 16.10 -22.14 -16.67
N SER A 168 16.00 -23.10 -17.58
CA SER A 168 16.57 -24.45 -17.48
C SER A 168 17.65 -24.70 -18.54
N GLY A 169 18.34 -25.85 -18.51
CA GLY A 169 19.29 -26.26 -19.57
C GLY A 169 20.78 -26.02 -19.26
N GLY A 170 21.55 -25.52 -20.23
CA GLY A 170 22.97 -25.19 -20.09
C GLY A 170 23.24 -23.79 -19.51
N PRO A 171 24.45 -23.50 -19.00
CA PRO A 171 24.83 -22.16 -18.57
C PRO A 171 24.73 -21.16 -19.73
N GLY A 172 24.48 -19.88 -19.43
CA GLY A 172 24.28 -18.82 -20.42
C GLY A 172 22.80 -18.48 -20.68
N ASN A 173 21.87 -19.38 -20.37
CA ASN A 173 20.44 -19.07 -20.43
C ASN A 173 20.08 -17.95 -19.43
N GLY A 174 19.19 -17.05 -19.85
CA GLY A 174 18.89 -15.84 -19.12
C GLY A 174 17.53 -15.25 -19.45
N VAL A 175 17.24 -14.12 -18.83
CA VAL A 175 16.06 -13.30 -19.08
C VAL A 175 16.49 -11.84 -19.13
N ARG A 176 15.86 -11.07 -20.01
CA ARG A 176 16.07 -9.64 -20.17
C ARG A 176 14.77 -8.93 -19.84
N TRP A 177 14.85 -7.85 -19.06
CA TRP A 177 13.74 -6.97 -18.75
C TRP A 177 14.02 -5.57 -19.28
N ARG A 178 13.03 -4.97 -19.92
CA ARG A 178 13.11 -3.60 -20.41
C ARG A 178 12.31 -2.67 -19.50
N PHE A 179 12.97 -1.64 -19.00
CA PHE A 179 12.36 -0.54 -18.26
C PHE A 179 12.38 0.72 -19.13
N SER A 180 11.41 1.61 -18.93
CA SER A 180 11.32 2.89 -19.62
C SER A 180 10.81 3.98 -18.68
N ASN A 181 10.91 5.24 -19.10
CA ASN A 181 10.45 6.41 -18.35
C ASN A 181 11.12 6.52 -16.96
N LEU A 182 12.37 6.08 -16.84
CA LEU A 182 13.14 6.24 -15.61
C LEU A 182 13.66 7.68 -15.50
N PRO A 183 13.70 8.27 -14.29
CA PRO A 183 14.23 9.62 -14.11
C PRO A 183 15.73 9.64 -14.39
N THR A 184 16.19 10.59 -15.20
CA THR A 184 17.60 10.73 -15.61
C THR A 184 18.32 11.91 -14.93
N THR A 185 17.56 12.87 -14.37
CA THR A 185 18.10 14.11 -13.76
C THR A 185 18.38 13.98 -12.27
N ASP A 186 17.57 13.20 -11.55
CA ASP A 186 17.56 13.19 -10.08
C ASP A 186 18.27 11.96 -9.49
N LEU A 187 19.13 11.33 -10.29
CA LEU A 187 19.90 10.17 -9.87
C LEU A 187 21.13 10.62 -9.09
N GLY A 188 21.23 10.15 -7.84
CA GLY A 188 22.45 10.30 -7.05
C GLY A 188 23.66 9.65 -7.72
N PRO A 189 24.88 9.90 -7.20
CA PRO A 189 26.11 9.34 -7.77
C PRO A 189 26.11 7.80 -7.78
N GLU A 190 25.36 7.20 -6.87
CA GLU A 190 25.21 5.75 -6.72
C GLU A 190 24.24 5.10 -7.73
N GLY A 191 23.54 5.90 -8.54
CA GLY A 191 22.58 5.42 -9.53
C GLY A 191 21.25 4.97 -8.92
N MET A 192 20.62 3.96 -9.55
CA MET A 192 19.38 3.34 -9.06
C MET A 192 19.65 2.00 -8.40
N GLU A 193 18.76 1.60 -7.49
CA GLU A 193 18.79 0.29 -6.87
C GLU A 193 17.90 -0.67 -7.69
N LEU A 194 18.49 -1.77 -8.16
CA LEU A 194 17.79 -2.90 -8.76
C LEU A 194 17.50 -3.93 -7.69
N LEU A 195 16.23 -4.30 -7.56
CA LEU A 195 15.74 -5.34 -6.68
C LEU A 195 15.48 -6.58 -7.52
N LEU A 196 16.26 -7.64 -7.29
CA LEU A 196 16.13 -8.92 -7.98
C LEU A 196 15.69 -10.02 -7.02
N LYS A 197 14.66 -10.77 -7.39
CA LYS A 197 14.11 -11.90 -6.65
C LYS A 197 13.81 -13.04 -7.61
N VAL A 198 14.30 -14.23 -7.29
CA VAL A 198 14.08 -15.41 -8.14
C VAL A 198 13.76 -16.63 -7.28
N GLY A 199 12.96 -17.55 -7.85
CA GLY A 199 12.82 -18.88 -7.30
C GLY A 199 13.94 -19.78 -7.83
N ILE A 200 14.36 -20.75 -7.04
CA ILE A 200 15.36 -21.75 -7.43
C ILE A 200 14.75 -23.13 -7.29
N ARG A 201 14.96 -23.96 -8.31
CA ARG A 201 14.47 -25.34 -8.34
C ARG A 201 15.62 -26.27 -8.70
N SER A 202 15.90 -27.24 -7.84
CA SER A 202 16.85 -28.31 -8.15
C SER A 202 16.25 -29.26 -9.19
N TYR A 203 17.09 -29.86 -10.04
CA TYR A 203 16.68 -31.00 -10.84
C TYR A 203 16.74 -32.32 -10.05
N ASP A 204 17.53 -32.33 -8.98
CA ASP A 204 17.67 -33.47 -8.08
C ASP A 204 16.74 -33.28 -6.87
N PRO A 205 15.68 -34.09 -6.73
CA PRO A 205 14.77 -33.98 -5.59
C PRO A 205 15.43 -34.40 -4.27
N ASP A 206 16.46 -35.25 -4.31
CA ASP A 206 17.15 -35.75 -3.12
C ASP A 206 18.18 -34.73 -2.60
N ASN A 207 18.63 -33.83 -3.47
CA ASN A 207 19.55 -32.75 -3.14
C ASN A 207 19.00 -31.39 -3.56
N PRO A 208 18.09 -30.79 -2.75
CA PRO A 208 17.51 -29.50 -3.05
C PRO A 208 18.58 -28.40 -2.97
N LEU A 209 18.84 -27.76 -4.10
CA LEU A 209 19.64 -26.55 -4.17
C LEU A 209 18.79 -25.31 -3.88
N PHE A 210 19.24 -24.52 -2.91
CA PHE A 210 18.60 -23.26 -2.52
C PHE A 210 19.33 -22.02 -3.05
N ASP A 211 20.38 -22.23 -3.85
CA ASP A 211 21.16 -21.16 -4.48
C ASP A 211 21.59 -21.47 -5.91
N CYS A 212 21.98 -20.42 -6.64
CA CYS A 212 22.49 -20.49 -8.00
C CYS A 212 23.41 -19.30 -8.25
N LEU A 213 24.52 -19.52 -8.97
CA LEU A 213 25.34 -18.41 -9.46
C LEU A 213 24.71 -17.78 -10.71
N GLY A 214 24.55 -16.46 -10.66
CA GLY A 214 24.09 -15.65 -11.76
C GLY A 214 25.03 -14.48 -12.03
N GLN A 215 24.84 -13.86 -13.20
CA GLN A 215 25.44 -12.59 -13.56
C GLN A 215 24.32 -11.65 -13.97
N VAL A 216 24.35 -10.42 -13.45
CA VAL A 216 23.37 -9.39 -13.81
C VAL A 216 24.07 -8.27 -14.53
N THR A 217 23.57 -7.92 -15.71
CA THR A 217 24.13 -6.89 -16.56
C THR A 217 23.06 -5.86 -16.91
N ALA A 218 23.46 -4.62 -17.10
CA ALA A 218 22.63 -3.57 -17.65
C ALA A 218 23.14 -3.15 -19.02
N LEU A 219 22.21 -2.96 -19.95
CA LEU A 219 22.44 -2.46 -21.30
C LEU A 219 21.57 -1.21 -21.51
N PRO A 220 22.11 -0.11 -22.05
CA PRO A 220 21.28 1.05 -22.38
C PRO A 220 20.23 0.69 -23.45
N THR A 221 19.03 1.26 -23.35
CA THR A 221 18.01 1.00 -24.37
C THR A 221 18.35 1.77 -25.63
N GLY A 222 18.27 1.11 -26.80
CA GLY A 222 18.59 1.73 -28.09
C GLY A 222 20.07 1.89 -28.39
N ALA A 223 20.96 1.45 -27.48
CA ALA A 223 22.36 1.27 -27.84
C ALA A 223 22.47 0.23 -28.97
N GLY A 224 23.22 0.56 -30.03
CA GLY A 224 23.61 -0.42 -31.03
C GLY A 224 24.32 -1.62 -30.39
N THR A 225 24.49 -2.70 -31.14
CA THR A 225 25.17 -3.94 -30.71
C THR A 225 26.57 -3.74 -30.14
N ASP A 226 27.16 -2.55 -30.33
CA ASP A 226 28.54 -2.22 -29.97
C ASP A 226 28.71 -1.72 -28.53
N VAL A 227 27.64 -1.40 -27.79
CA VAL A 227 27.80 -0.99 -26.39
C VAL A 227 27.93 -2.22 -25.49
N ALA A 228 29.12 -2.37 -24.90
CA ALA A 228 29.42 -3.48 -24.00
C ALA A 228 28.44 -3.51 -22.81
N PRO A 229 27.85 -4.68 -22.49
CA PRO A 229 27.02 -4.86 -21.31
C PRO A 229 27.79 -4.50 -20.04
N ARG A 230 27.19 -3.72 -19.14
CA ARG A 230 27.81 -3.35 -17.87
C ARG A 230 27.39 -4.33 -16.79
N ILE A 231 28.36 -4.96 -16.15
CA ILE A 231 28.09 -5.88 -15.04
C ILE A 231 27.70 -5.06 -13.81
N LEU A 232 26.57 -5.40 -13.20
CA LEU A 232 26.07 -4.71 -12.02
C LEU A 232 26.79 -5.21 -10.76
N THR A 233 27.08 -4.29 -9.85
CA THR A 233 27.69 -4.60 -8.55
C THR A 233 26.63 -4.80 -7.50
N ILE A 234 26.88 -5.74 -6.58
CA ILE A 234 26.00 -5.99 -5.44
C ILE A 234 26.09 -4.80 -4.50
N ASP A 235 24.93 -4.30 -4.05
CA ASP A 235 24.91 -3.28 -3.01
C ASP A 235 25.45 -3.88 -1.70
N PRO A 236 26.37 -3.20 -0.98
CA PRO A 236 26.91 -3.70 0.29
C PRO A 236 25.83 -4.05 1.33
N THR A 237 24.68 -3.38 1.28
CA THR A 237 23.53 -3.61 2.17
C THR A 237 22.60 -4.71 1.69
N SER A 238 22.91 -5.38 0.58
CA SER A 238 22.13 -6.52 0.08
C SER A 238 22.11 -7.64 1.12
N PRO A 239 20.93 -8.19 1.47
CA PRO A 239 20.80 -9.22 2.50
C PRO A 239 21.47 -10.56 2.12
N TYR A 240 21.73 -10.77 0.83
CA TYR A 240 22.44 -11.93 0.30
C TYR A 240 23.16 -11.58 -1.01
N GLY A 241 23.85 -12.56 -1.59
CA GLY A 241 24.54 -12.44 -2.88
C GLY A 241 26.06 -12.40 -2.81
N HIS A 242 26.61 -12.00 -1.65
CA HIS A 242 28.04 -11.74 -1.46
C HIS A 242 28.89 -13.00 -1.32
N THR A 243 28.33 -14.04 -0.69
CA THR A 243 29.05 -15.27 -0.35
C THR A 243 28.25 -16.52 -0.68
N ARG A 244 28.98 -17.58 -1.03
CA ARG A 244 28.47 -18.95 -1.20
C ARG A 244 29.31 -19.88 -0.35
N ASP A 245 28.67 -20.68 0.50
CA ASP A 245 29.37 -21.62 1.39
C ASP A 245 30.48 -20.95 2.22
N GLY A 246 30.28 -19.70 2.61
CA GLY A 246 31.25 -18.87 3.35
C GLY A 246 32.36 -18.24 2.50
N MET A 247 32.46 -18.59 1.22
CA MET A 247 33.47 -18.05 0.30
C MET A 247 32.94 -16.83 -0.46
N PRO A 248 33.77 -15.78 -0.67
CA PRO A 248 33.38 -14.62 -1.47
C PRO A 248 33.19 -15.03 -2.93
N VAL A 249 32.18 -14.43 -3.56
CA VAL A 249 31.82 -14.71 -4.96
C VAL A 249 32.73 -13.89 -5.89
N PRO A 250 33.16 -14.43 -7.06
CA PRO A 250 33.97 -13.68 -8.00
C PRO A 250 33.34 -12.36 -8.42
N ALA A 251 34.16 -11.34 -8.67
CA ALA A 251 33.69 -10.03 -9.10
C ALA A 251 32.77 -10.14 -10.33
N GLY A 252 31.59 -9.52 -10.25
CA GLY A 252 30.58 -9.53 -11.31
C GLY A 252 29.63 -10.74 -11.31
N GLN A 253 29.83 -11.70 -10.41
CA GLN A 253 28.87 -12.78 -10.18
C GLN A 253 28.09 -12.52 -8.88
N VAL A 254 26.90 -13.10 -8.79
CA VAL A 254 26.00 -12.95 -7.65
C VAL A 254 25.41 -14.30 -7.26
N VAL A 255 25.23 -14.54 -5.97
CA VAL A 255 24.50 -15.71 -5.48
C VAL A 255 23.02 -15.37 -5.42
N LEU A 256 22.26 -15.97 -6.32
CA LEU A 256 20.80 -15.98 -6.27
C LEU A 256 20.39 -16.98 -5.18
N ARG A 257 19.45 -16.62 -4.32
CA ARG A 257 18.87 -17.53 -3.31
C ARG A 257 17.41 -17.80 -3.62
N ASP A 258 16.93 -18.99 -3.25
CA ASP A 258 15.52 -19.34 -3.41
C ASP A 258 14.67 -18.40 -2.55
N ARG A 259 13.76 -17.68 -3.22
CA ARG A 259 12.82 -16.76 -2.62
C ARG A 259 11.46 -16.99 -3.24
N ASP A 260 10.57 -17.53 -2.42
CA ASP A 260 9.18 -17.81 -2.80
C ASP A 260 8.42 -16.51 -3.12
N ASP A 261 7.43 -16.58 -4.02
CA ASP A 261 6.66 -15.41 -4.46
C ASP A 261 5.71 -14.85 -3.39
N THR A 262 5.44 -15.63 -2.34
CA THR A 262 4.51 -15.30 -1.25
C THR A 262 4.95 -14.13 -0.36
N ARG A 263 6.25 -13.86 -0.23
CA ARG A 263 6.80 -12.77 0.60
C ARG A 263 7.27 -11.59 -0.27
N SER A 264 6.95 -10.37 0.11
CA SER A 264 7.26 -9.16 -0.70
C SER A 264 8.06 -8.11 0.07
N ASP A 265 8.94 -8.57 0.97
CA ASP A 265 9.75 -7.68 1.78
C ASP A 265 10.94 -7.13 0.98
N LEU A 266 10.83 -5.88 0.51
CA LEU A 266 11.87 -5.19 -0.27
C LEU A 266 13.24 -5.12 0.43
N ALA A 267 13.28 -5.32 1.76
CA ALA A 267 14.53 -5.29 2.52
C ALA A 267 15.20 -6.64 2.71
N GLN A 268 14.46 -7.74 2.67
CA GLN A 268 14.99 -9.06 3.01
C GLN A 268 14.90 -10.07 1.88
N ASP A 269 13.91 -9.93 1.00
CA ASP A 269 13.61 -10.92 -0.03
C ASP A 269 14.36 -10.65 -1.35
N TYR A 270 14.85 -9.43 -1.57
CA TYR A 270 15.46 -9.01 -2.82
C TYR A 270 16.99 -8.90 -2.71
N LEU A 271 17.68 -9.42 -3.72
CA LEU A 271 19.07 -9.11 -4.02
C LEU A 271 19.13 -7.67 -4.50
N ARG A 272 20.01 -6.87 -3.93
CA ARG A 272 20.17 -5.46 -4.26
C ARG A 272 21.40 -5.25 -5.10
N LEU A 273 21.22 -4.61 -6.25
CA LEU A 273 22.27 -4.31 -7.21
C LEU A 273 22.24 -2.82 -7.55
N ARG A 274 23.39 -2.23 -7.86
CA ARG A 274 23.46 -0.82 -8.28
C ARG A 274 23.45 -0.72 -9.79
N VAL A 275 22.50 0.04 -10.33
CA VAL A 275 22.41 0.39 -11.75
C VAL A 275 23.05 1.77 -11.93
N PRO A 276 24.26 1.85 -12.51
CA PRO A 276 24.95 3.11 -12.66
C PRO A 276 24.18 4.03 -13.62
N ARG A 277 24.28 5.35 -13.40
CA ARG A 277 23.60 6.36 -14.23
C ARG A 277 23.90 6.19 -15.72
N GLU A 278 25.13 5.82 -16.05
CA GLU A 278 25.60 5.61 -17.42
C GLU A 278 24.97 4.40 -18.13
N ALA A 279 24.34 3.48 -17.39
CA ALA A 279 23.62 2.36 -17.99
C ALA A 279 22.21 2.74 -18.45
N ILE A 280 21.72 3.92 -18.07
CA ILE A 280 20.37 4.41 -18.40
C ILE A 280 20.51 5.34 -19.62
N SER A 281 19.77 5.04 -20.67
CA SER A 281 19.76 5.86 -21.88
C SER A 281 19.08 7.21 -21.63
N ALA A 282 19.33 8.18 -22.51
CA ALA A 282 18.81 9.53 -22.38
C ALA A 282 17.27 9.62 -22.36
N ASP A 283 16.60 8.62 -22.95
CA ASP A 283 15.14 8.43 -22.92
C ASP A 283 14.61 7.81 -21.60
N GLY A 284 15.49 7.55 -20.63
CA GLY A 284 15.13 6.88 -19.38
C GLY A 284 14.91 5.38 -19.55
N GLY A 285 15.44 4.77 -20.61
CA GLY A 285 15.39 3.32 -20.83
C GLY A 285 16.57 2.59 -20.21
N VAL A 286 16.34 1.35 -19.74
CA VAL A 286 17.43 0.40 -19.43
C VAL A 286 16.94 -1.02 -19.64
N MET A 287 17.82 -1.87 -20.16
CA MET A 287 17.62 -3.31 -20.25
C MET A 287 18.47 -3.99 -19.19
N ILE A 288 17.83 -4.75 -18.31
CA ILE A 288 18.50 -5.57 -17.30
C ILE A 288 18.50 -7.01 -17.78
N GLN A 289 19.64 -7.67 -17.80
CA GLN A 289 19.75 -9.07 -18.19
C GLN A 289 20.33 -9.89 -17.03
N LEU A 290 19.58 -10.91 -16.62
CA LEU A 290 20.05 -11.96 -15.72
C LEU A 290 20.50 -13.15 -16.56
N THR A 291 21.74 -13.56 -16.40
CA THR A 291 22.32 -14.77 -17.03
C THR A 291 22.67 -15.79 -15.96
N ARG A 292 22.21 -17.03 -16.14
CA ARG A 292 22.51 -18.15 -15.26
C ARG A 292 23.90 -18.73 -15.60
N LEU A 293 24.75 -18.93 -14.60
CA LEU A 293 26.12 -19.43 -14.80
C LEU A 293 26.28 -20.92 -14.53
N GLU A 294 25.28 -21.58 -13.95
CA GLU A 294 25.34 -22.99 -13.58
C GLU A 294 24.24 -23.82 -14.23
N ALA A 295 24.53 -25.08 -14.56
CA ALA A 295 23.54 -25.99 -15.13
C ALA A 295 22.66 -26.69 -14.09
N ARG A 296 23.13 -26.81 -12.84
CA ARG A 296 22.57 -27.70 -11.80
C ARG A 296 21.20 -27.31 -11.23
N SER A 297 20.77 -26.07 -11.40
CA SER A 297 19.49 -25.57 -10.89
C SER A 297 18.74 -24.76 -11.93
N ALA A 298 17.42 -24.84 -11.92
CA ALA A 298 16.55 -23.98 -12.73
C ALA A 298 16.25 -22.69 -11.96
N VAL A 299 16.31 -21.56 -12.66
CA VAL A 299 15.95 -20.25 -12.08
C VAL A 299 14.54 -19.90 -12.55
N VAL A 300 13.66 -19.67 -11.60
CA VAL A 300 12.26 -19.31 -11.81
C VAL A 300 12.12 -17.81 -11.66
N VAL A 301 11.50 -17.19 -12.66
CA VAL A 301 11.34 -15.75 -12.73
C VAL A 301 9.87 -15.40 -12.95
N HIS A 302 9.37 -14.46 -12.16
CA HIS A 302 8.03 -13.90 -12.24
C HIS A 302 8.07 -12.52 -12.89
N ARG A 303 7.14 -12.24 -13.80
CA ARG A 303 7.12 -11.00 -14.59
C ARG A 303 7.13 -9.74 -13.72
N ASP A 304 6.24 -9.70 -12.73
CA ASP A 304 5.92 -8.46 -12.02
C ASP A 304 6.69 -8.30 -10.70
N THR A 305 7.26 -9.38 -10.17
CA THR A 305 7.89 -9.41 -8.83
C THR A 305 9.35 -9.82 -8.85
N SER A 306 9.88 -10.39 -9.94
CA SER A 306 11.29 -10.80 -9.93
C SER A 306 12.25 -9.65 -10.11
N THR A 307 11.91 -8.62 -10.87
CA THR A 307 12.85 -7.55 -11.18
C THR A 307 12.14 -6.21 -11.10
N LEU A 308 12.57 -5.39 -10.15
CA LEU A 308 12.01 -4.06 -9.90
C LEU A 308 13.14 -3.05 -9.83
N LEU A 309 12.92 -1.85 -10.37
CA LEU A 309 13.83 -0.73 -10.16
C LEU A 309 13.25 0.18 -9.07
N ALA A 310 14.03 0.41 -8.03
CA ALA A 310 13.70 1.35 -6.97
C ALA A 310 14.15 2.76 -7.36
N ILE A 311 13.17 3.64 -7.47
CA ILE A 311 13.29 5.06 -7.77
C ILE A 311 13.05 5.85 -6.46
N PRO A 312 13.67 7.02 -6.25
CA PRO A 312 13.33 7.88 -5.11
C PRO A 312 11.82 8.18 -5.03
N GLY A 313 11.18 7.72 -3.96
CA GLY A 313 9.73 7.80 -3.75
C GLY A 313 9.26 9.02 -2.94
N GLY A 314 10.14 10.00 -2.73
CA GLY A 314 9.90 11.18 -1.90
C GLY A 314 10.13 10.93 -0.40
N THR A 315 9.62 11.83 0.44
CA THR A 315 9.82 11.76 1.90
C THR A 315 8.88 10.77 2.57
N PHE A 316 9.29 10.25 3.73
CA PHE A 316 8.43 9.40 4.57
C PHE A 316 7.10 10.08 4.91
N LEU A 317 7.14 11.35 5.34
CA LEU A 317 5.95 12.13 5.69
C LEU A 317 4.95 12.22 4.54
N SER A 318 5.42 12.51 3.32
CA SER A 318 4.52 12.61 2.16
C SER A 318 3.82 11.28 1.89
N ASN A 319 4.55 10.17 1.97
CA ASN A 319 4.00 8.83 1.79
C ASN A 319 3.04 8.43 2.92
N LEU A 320 3.33 8.81 4.16
CA LEU A 320 2.46 8.59 5.30
C LEU A 320 1.15 9.37 5.17
N VAL A 321 1.20 10.62 4.72
CA VAL A 321 0.00 11.42 4.42
C VAL A 321 -0.81 10.81 3.29
N ARG A 322 -0.17 10.36 2.19
CA ARG A 322 -0.87 9.65 1.10
C ARG A 322 -1.53 8.36 1.58
N GLY A 323 -0.84 7.59 2.43
CA GLY A 323 -1.41 6.44 3.10
C GLY A 323 -2.62 6.83 3.96
N GLY A 324 -2.51 7.90 4.74
CA GLY A 324 -3.62 8.47 5.49
C GLY A 324 -4.80 8.90 4.61
N LEU A 325 -4.59 9.41 3.40
CA LEU A 325 -5.66 9.73 2.45
C LEU A 325 -6.41 8.49 1.94
N VAL A 326 -5.75 7.34 1.86
CA VAL A 326 -6.43 6.06 1.57
C VAL A 326 -7.29 5.63 2.76
N VAL A 327 -6.76 5.74 3.98
CA VAL A 327 -7.55 5.51 5.21
C VAL A 327 -8.73 6.47 5.31
N LEU A 328 -8.56 7.72 4.89
CA LEU A 328 -9.62 8.72 4.84
C LEU A 328 -10.76 8.30 3.90
N ALA A 329 -10.46 7.63 2.77
CA ALA A 329 -11.50 7.11 1.88
C ALA A 329 -12.35 6.02 2.56
N ILE A 330 -11.72 5.09 3.32
CA ILE A 330 -12.41 4.07 4.13
C ILE A 330 -13.29 4.76 5.18
N ALA A 331 -12.73 5.74 5.89
CA ALA A 331 -13.43 6.52 6.88
C ALA A 331 -14.61 7.31 6.29
N GLY A 332 -14.46 7.86 5.09
CA GLY A 332 -15.53 8.52 4.32
C GLY A 332 -16.72 7.61 4.07
N MET A 333 -16.46 6.38 3.66
CA MET A 333 -17.51 5.39 3.46
C MET A 333 -18.17 5.01 4.79
N LEU A 334 -17.39 4.77 5.84
CA LEU A 334 -17.92 4.45 7.17
C LEU A 334 -18.76 5.59 7.75
N THR A 335 -18.32 6.85 7.63
CA THR A 335 -19.10 8.04 8.00
C THR A 335 -20.44 8.04 7.27
N ALA A 336 -20.46 7.81 5.95
CA ALA A 336 -21.70 7.78 5.19
C ALA A 336 -22.64 6.66 5.65
N PHE A 337 -22.12 5.45 5.87
CA PHE A 337 -22.90 4.34 6.41
C PHE A 337 -23.45 4.63 7.80
N THR A 338 -22.63 5.16 8.71
CA THR A 338 -23.05 5.53 10.06
C THR A 338 -24.13 6.61 10.03
N LEU A 339 -24.07 7.57 9.10
CA LEU A 339 -25.14 8.54 8.89
C LEU A 339 -26.46 7.88 8.45
N VAL A 340 -26.42 6.84 7.61
CA VAL A 340 -27.62 6.04 7.26
C VAL A 340 -28.26 5.47 8.52
N ILE A 341 -27.46 4.76 9.33
CA ILE A 341 -27.98 4.10 10.53
C ILE A 341 -28.46 5.14 11.56
N ALA A 342 -27.71 6.21 11.78
CA ALA A 342 -28.12 7.30 12.67
C ALA A 342 -29.40 8.02 12.20
N ALA A 343 -29.68 8.04 10.90
CA ALA A 343 -30.93 8.60 10.38
C ALA A 343 -32.15 7.76 10.80
N ILE A 344 -32.00 6.44 10.96
CA ILE A 344 -33.10 5.53 11.30
C ILE A 344 -33.15 5.15 12.78
N THR A 345 -32.00 5.03 13.47
CA THR A 345 -31.90 4.49 14.83
C THR A 345 -31.42 5.53 15.86
N ASN A 346 -31.17 5.07 17.09
CA ASN A 346 -30.50 5.85 18.15
C ASN A 346 -28.97 5.84 18.00
N LEU A 347 -28.29 6.64 18.84
CA LEU A 347 -26.83 6.81 18.83
C LEU A 347 -26.08 5.48 18.95
N GLY A 348 -26.43 4.67 19.95
CA GLY A 348 -25.74 3.40 20.25
C GLY A 348 -25.81 2.40 19.10
N VAL A 349 -26.98 2.27 18.48
CA VAL A 349 -27.17 1.37 17.33
C VAL A 349 -26.41 1.89 16.10
N ALA A 350 -26.34 3.21 15.89
CA ALA A 350 -25.56 3.79 14.80
C ALA A 350 -24.05 3.56 14.96
N THR A 351 -23.54 3.73 16.18
CA THR A 351 -22.13 3.44 16.49
C THR A 351 -21.82 1.94 16.31
N LEU A 352 -22.71 1.07 16.80
CA LEU A 352 -22.52 -0.38 16.67
C LEU A 352 -22.58 -0.81 15.21
N GLY A 353 -23.53 -0.30 14.43
CA GLY A 353 -23.61 -0.56 12.99
C GLY A 353 -22.32 -0.17 12.26
N GLY A 354 -21.79 1.03 12.51
CA GLY A 354 -20.52 1.47 11.92
C GLY A 354 -19.34 0.54 12.26
N LEU A 355 -19.24 0.11 13.53
CA LEU A 355 -18.22 -0.85 13.96
C LEU A 355 -18.41 -2.23 13.33
N THR A 356 -19.65 -2.72 13.22
CA THR A 356 -19.95 -4.00 12.56
C THR A 356 -19.53 -3.99 11.11
N LEU A 357 -19.80 -2.91 10.36
CA LEU A 357 -19.34 -2.79 8.98
C LEU A 357 -17.82 -2.77 8.90
N TYR A 358 -17.15 -2.10 9.85
CA TYR A 358 -15.69 -2.10 9.88
C TYR A 358 -15.08 -3.48 10.08
N PHE A 359 -15.54 -4.21 11.10
CA PHE A 359 -15.06 -5.57 11.33
C PHE A 359 -15.41 -6.53 10.19
N ALA A 360 -16.59 -6.40 9.58
CA ALA A 360 -16.95 -7.18 8.40
C ALA A 360 -15.98 -6.91 7.24
N GLY A 361 -15.65 -5.64 6.97
CA GLY A 361 -14.71 -5.26 5.90
C GLY A 361 -13.28 -5.73 6.13
N SER A 362 -12.78 -5.67 7.37
CA SER A 362 -11.46 -6.19 7.76
C SER A 362 -11.39 -7.72 7.82
N ALA A 363 -12.52 -8.42 7.93
CA ALA A 363 -12.55 -9.88 7.99
C ALA A 363 -12.57 -10.54 6.60
N THR A 364 -12.63 -9.77 5.52
CA THR A 364 -12.80 -10.28 4.15
C THR A 364 -11.68 -11.22 3.71
N ALA A 365 -10.43 -10.98 4.12
CA ALA A 365 -9.31 -11.89 3.85
C ALA A 365 -9.51 -13.27 4.50
N ALA A 366 -9.82 -13.32 5.79
CA ALA A 366 -10.12 -14.56 6.51
C ALA A 366 -11.36 -15.27 5.94
N MET A 367 -12.38 -14.50 5.53
CA MET A 367 -13.56 -15.07 4.87
C MET A 367 -13.21 -15.74 3.53
N ARG A 368 -12.28 -15.18 2.75
CA ARG A 368 -11.80 -15.80 1.51
C ARG A 368 -11.04 -17.10 1.77
N GLU A 369 -10.20 -17.13 2.81
CA GLU A 369 -9.49 -18.35 3.22
C GLU A 369 -10.47 -19.46 3.63
N VAL A 370 -11.47 -19.13 4.45
CA VAL A 370 -12.54 -20.07 4.84
C VAL A 370 -13.33 -20.54 3.62
N ALA A 371 -13.64 -19.66 2.67
CA ALA A 371 -14.33 -20.06 1.44
C ALA A 371 -13.49 -21.00 0.55
N ALA A 372 -12.16 -20.81 0.52
CA ALA A 372 -11.21 -21.60 -0.28
C ALA A 372 -10.87 -22.96 0.35
N ALA A 373 -11.06 -23.13 1.66
CA ALA A 373 -10.79 -24.39 2.34
C ALA A 373 -11.62 -25.55 1.76
N SER A 374 -10.98 -26.72 1.62
CA SER A 374 -11.58 -27.94 1.05
C SER A 374 -12.78 -28.44 1.85
N ASP A 375 -12.74 -28.27 3.17
CA ASP A 375 -13.68 -28.87 4.12
C ASP A 375 -14.92 -27.99 4.35
N THR A 376 -14.95 -26.80 3.75
CA THR A 376 -16.06 -25.85 3.88
C THR A 376 -17.29 -26.35 3.12
N SER A 377 -18.41 -26.49 3.83
CA SER A 377 -19.67 -26.92 3.23
C SER A 377 -20.12 -26.01 2.08
N THR A 378 -20.72 -26.59 1.03
CA THR A 378 -21.17 -25.85 -0.16
C THR A 378 -22.14 -24.72 0.19
N ALA A 379 -22.99 -24.91 1.19
CA ALA A 379 -23.92 -23.90 1.68
C ALA A 379 -23.17 -22.71 2.31
N LEU A 380 -22.22 -22.97 3.21
CA LEU A 380 -21.41 -21.93 3.84
C LEU A 380 -20.57 -21.18 2.82
N ARG A 381 -19.92 -21.89 1.89
CA ARG A 381 -19.16 -21.29 0.78
C ARG A 381 -20.03 -20.34 -0.05
N ARG A 382 -21.29 -20.70 -0.32
CA ARG A 382 -22.24 -19.84 -1.06
C ARG A 382 -22.65 -18.59 -0.27
N VAL A 383 -22.88 -18.72 1.03
CA VAL A 383 -23.22 -17.57 1.89
C VAL A 383 -22.02 -16.62 2.00
N VAL A 384 -20.81 -17.15 2.21
CA VAL A 384 -19.59 -16.34 2.33
C VAL A 384 -19.26 -15.64 1.02
N SER A 385 -19.39 -16.31 -0.13
CA SER A 385 -19.20 -15.67 -1.45
C SER A 385 -20.19 -14.54 -1.70
N LEU A 386 -21.49 -14.74 -1.42
CA LEU A 386 -22.48 -13.67 -1.52
C LEU A 386 -22.18 -12.49 -0.58
N ALA A 387 -21.67 -12.77 0.63
CA ALA A 387 -21.26 -11.71 1.55
C ALA A 387 -20.04 -10.93 1.02
N LEU A 388 -19.05 -11.63 0.45
CA LEU A 388 -17.84 -11.02 -0.13
C LEU A 388 -18.14 -10.12 -1.34
N ASP A 389 -19.23 -10.35 -2.07
CA ASP A 389 -19.65 -9.50 -3.19
C ASP A 389 -20.25 -8.16 -2.73
N VAL A 390 -20.81 -8.13 -1.51
CA VAL A 390 -21.51 -6.94 -0.97
C VAL A 390 -20.62 -6.15 0.00
N VAL A 391 -19.87 -6.85 0.85
CA VAL A 391 -19.05 -6.24 1.90
C VAL A 391 -17.82 -5.56 1.26
N PRO A 392 -17.56 -4.28 1.57
CA PRO A 392 -16.38 -3.60 1.06
C PRO A 392 -15.10 -4.20 1.67
N ASP A 393 -14.13 -4.51 0.82
CA ASP A 393 -12.83 -5.07 1.22
C ASP A 393 -11.90 -3.95 1.70
N PHE A 394 -11.66 -3.87 3.02
CA PHE A 394 -10.81 -2.85 3.63
C PHE A 394 -9.32 -3.13 3.52
N ASP A 395 -8.95 -4.39 3.28
CA ASP A 395 -7.56 -4.82 3.12
C ASP A 395 -7.09 -4.74 1.67
N ARG A 396 -7.98 -4.36 0.73
CA ARG A 396 -7.65 -4.16 -0.69
C ARG A 396 -6.46 -3.23 -0.92
N PHE A 397 -6.25 -2.25 -0.04
CA PHE A 397 -5.15 -1.29 -0.12
C PHE A 397 -4.24 -1.42 1.12
N THR A 398 -3.26 -2.33 1.07
CA THR A 398 -2.34 -2.66 2.17
C THR A 398 -1.26 -1.60 2.44
N ILE A 399 -1.67 -0.40 2.85
CA ILE A 399 -0.78 0.75 3.07
C ILE A 399 0.30 0.45 4.13
N ALA A 400 -0.09 -0.17 5.25
CA ALA A 400 0.81 -0.43 6.37
C ALA A 400 1.97 -1.35 5.96
N ALA A 401 1.66 -2.42 5.22
CA ALA A 401 2.66 -3.35 4.70
C ALA A 401 3.62 -2.66 3.72
N ARG A 402 3.11 -1.84 2.80
CA ARG A 402 3.93 -1.10 1.83
C ARG A 402 4.86 -0.10 2.51
N LEU A 403 4.34 0.72 3.43
CA LEU A 403 5.16 1.69 4.16
C LEU A 403 6.21 0.99 5.03
N ALA A 404 5.88 -0.14 5.65
CA ALA A 404 6.83 -0.95 6.40
C ALA A 404 7.94 -1.52 5.50
N ALA A 405 7.59 -1.93 4.27
CA ALA A 405 8.56 -2.35 3.26
C ALA A 405 9.36 -1.16 2.64
N SER A 406 9.16 0.07 3.12
CA SER A 406 9.74 1.30 2.55
C SER A 406 9.33 1.55 1.08
N GLU A 407 8.16 1.04 0.69
CA GLU A 407 7.55 1.30 -0.61
C GLU A 407 6.72 2.59 -0.55
N SER A 408 6.88 3.44 -1.56
CA SER A 408 6.15 4.69 -1.67
C SER A 408 4.69 4.44 -2.04
N VAL A 409 3.78 5.24 -1.47
CA VAL A 409 2.36 5.24 -1.84
C VAL A 409 2.16 6.19 -3.01
N GLY A 410 1.76 5.65 -4.16
CA GLY A 410 1.47 6.41 -5.36
C GLY A 410 0.12 7.12 -5.31
N TRP A 411 0.00 8.30 -5.95
CA TRP A 411 -1.27 9.03 -6.06
C TRP A 411 -2.36 8.24 -6.80
N LEU A 412 -1.98 7.35 -7.73
CA LEU A 412 -2.92 6.47 -8.40
C LEU A 412 -3.62 5.53 -7.41
N MET A 413 -2.90 4.99 -6.41
CA MET A 413 -3.48 4.16 -5.36
C MET A 413 -4.50 4.95 -4.53
N VAL A 414 -4.17 6.20 -4.19
CA VAL A 414 -5.08 7.12 -3.49
C VAL A 414 -6.35 7.34 -4.33
N ALA A 415 -6.21 7.64 -5.62
CA ALA A 415 -7.34 7.84 -6.52
C ALA A 415 -8.20 6.57 -6.67
N GLN A 416 -7.58 5.40 -6.79
CA GLN A 416 -8.28 4.11 -6.86
C GLN A 416 -9.06 3.81 -5.58
N ALA A 417 -8.49 4.11 -4.42
CA ALA A 417 -9.19 3.95 -3.14
C ALA A 417 -10.41 4.86 -3.04
N TRP A 418 -10.26 6.15 -3.39
CA TRP A 418 -11.38 7.08 -3.43
C TRP A 418 -12.42 6.72 -4.48
N GLY A 419 -12.03 6.16 -5.63
CA GLY A 419 -12.96 5.64 -6.63
C GLY A 419 -13.77 4.45 -6.09
N TYR A 420 -13.09 3.47 -5.51
CA TYR A 420 -13.73 2.27 -4.95
C TYR A 420 -14.67 2.61 -3.77
N TYR A 421 -14.15 3.24 -2.71
CA TYR A 421 -14.95 3.58 -1.52
C TYR A 421 -15.92 4.74 -1.76
N GLY A 422 -15.63 5.61 -2.74
CA GLY A 422 -16.51 6.71 -3.14
C GLY A 422 -17.84 6.23 -3.70
N ILE A 423 -17.85 5.13 -4.46
CA ILE A 423 -19.10 4.52 -4.96
C ILE A 423 -20.00 4.12 -3.79
N TYR A 424 -19.47 3.38 -2.80
CA TYR A 424 -20.21 3.01 -1.59
C TYR A 424 -20.67 4.24 -0.80
N THR A 425 -19.82 5.27 -0.71
CA THR A 425 -20.15 6.53 -0.03
C THR A 425 -21.38 7.20 -0.68
N VAL A 426 -21.44 7.27 -2.01
CA VAL A 426 -22.59 7.83 -2.73
C VAL A 426 -23.86 7.01 -2.50
N ILE A 427 -23.76 5.68 -2.56
CA ILE A 427 -24.88 4.78 -2.28
C ILE A 427 -25.42 5.03 -0.88
N PHE A 428 -24.56 5.00 0.15
CA PHE A 428 -24.99 5.22 1.53
C PHE A 428 -25.55 6.62 1.76
N LEU A 429 -24.94 7.69 1.22
CA LEU A 429 -25.50 9.04 1.35
C LEU A 429 -26.88 9.16 0.68
N THR A 430 -27.10 8.45 -0.44
CA THR A 430 -28.41 8.40 -1.10
C THR A 430 -29.44 7.69 -0.24
N VAL A 431 -29.09 6.56 0.37
CA VAL A 431 -29.96 5.82 1.29
C VAL A 431 -30.26 6.66 2.54
N ALA A 432 -29.28 7.34 3.11
CA ALA A 432 -29.46 8.25 4.25
C ALA A 432 -30.43 9.38 3.91
N TRP A 433 -30.30 9.95 2.71
CA TRP A 433 -31.20 10.98 2.21
C TRP A 433 -32.65 10.47 2.09
N VAL A 434 -32.86 9.28 1.53
CA VAL A 434 -34.19 8.65 1.46
C VAL A 434 -34.76 8.39 2.86
N ALA A 435 -33.94 7.88 3.78
CA ALA A 435 -34.34 7.60 5.16
C ALA A 435 -34.78 8.87 5.89
N MET A 436 -34.05 9.99 5.73
CA MET A 436 -34.44 11.28 6.31
C MET A 436 -35.75 11.80 5.71
N ARG A 437 -35.93 11.70 4.40
CA ARG A 437 -37.15 12.16 3.72
C ARG A 437 -38.41 11.41 4.20
N ARG A 438 -38.28 10.13 4.53
CA ARG A 438 -39.40 9.32 5.04
C ARG A 438 -39.81 9.65 6.46
N LYS A 439 -38.95 10.29 7.26
CA LYS A 439 -39.25 10.66 8.64
C LYS A 439 -40.08 11.94 8.78
N GLU A 440 -40.57 12.49 7.66
CA GLU A 440 -41.36 13.74 7.61
C GLU A 440 -40.73 14.91 8.41
N LEU A 441 -39.38 14.92 8.45
CA LEU A 441 -38.60 16.12 8.76
C LEU A 441 -38.63 17.07 7.57
#